data_AF-A0A7S2LPQ3-F1
#
_entry.id   AF-A0A7S2LPQ3-F1
#
_cell.length_a   1.000
_cell.length_b   1.000
_cell.length_c   1.000
_cell.angle_alpha   90.00
_cell.angle_beta   90.00
_cell.angle_gamma   90.00
#
_symmetry.space_group_name_H-M   'P 1'
#
loop_
_entity.id
_entity.type
_entity.pdbx_description
1 polymer ?
#
loop_
_entity_poly.entity_id
_entity_poly.type
_entity_poly.pdbx_seq_one_letter_code
_entity_poly.pdbx_strand_id
1 'polypeptide(L)'
;DEEIRDALKRELLLISSVTSRGEFASKEERDLIIDIITQLEALNPTADPALNCDGEWDLCLASTQSFRSSPFFLAVRTLLGDGDLAERGFMIQDQVLSGATFGRVRQIISDNELRSEVSLNIGFMPFSLEGRVVTTAALEFCAPEKWNLSVKETSIDNIPTAIPMGQILSKLNVKGGSSVPISTLKTFYVDEGLRITRDLDDNFFVFARA
;
A
#
# COMPACT_ATOMS: atom_id res chain seq x y z
N ASP A 1 -4.82 -26.56 10.19
CA ASP A 1 -4.47 -25.40 9.35
C ASP A 1 -5.08 -24.11 9.86
N GLU A 2 -6.40 -24.02 10.05
CA GLU A 2 -7.05 -22.80 10.57
C GLU A 2 -6.52 -22.32 11.92
N GLU A 3 -6.38 -23.21 12.90
CA GLU A 3 -5.83 -22.89 14.22
C GLU A 3 -4.39 -22.34 14.15
N ILE A 4 -3.58 -22.88 13.23
CA ILE A 4 -2.20 -22.42 12.98
C ILE A 4 -2.25 -21.00 12.38
N ARG A 5 -3.09 -20.77 11.37
CA ARG A 5 -3.27 -19.44 10.78
C ARG A 5 -3.72 -18.43 11.82
N ASP A 6 -4.67 -18.79 12.67
CA ASP A 6 -5.17 -17.90 13.73
C ASP A 6 -4.09 -17.54 14.75
N ALA A 7 -3.25 -18.50 15.14
CA ALA A 7 -2.09 -18.22 15.99
C ALA A 7 -1.10 -17.25 15.31
N LEU A 8 -0.74 -17.52 14.05
CA LEU A 8 0.15 -16.68 13.25
C LEU A 8 -0.41 -15.26 13.05
N LYS A 9 -1.70 -15.12 12.72
CA LYS A 9 -2.38 -13.82 12.57
C LYS A 9 -2.34 -13.02 13.87
N ARG A 10 -2.62 -13.66 15.01
CA ARG A 10 -2.58 -12.98 16.33
C ARG A 10 -1.18 -12.48 16.66
N GLU A 11 -0.16 -13.30 16.43
CA GLU A 11 1.24 -12.92 16.64
C GLU A 11 1.65 -11.77 15.73
N LEU A 12 1.32 -11.84 14.43
CA LEU A 12 1.59 -10.78 13.47
C LEU A 12 0.94 -9.45 13.88
N LEU A 13 -0.33 -9.48 14.28
CA LEU A 13 -1.06 -8.29 14.70
C LEU A 13 -0.51 -7.73 16.02
N LEU A 14 -0.11 -8.58 16.96
CA LEU A 14 0.57 -8.16 18.19
C LEU A 14 1.86 -7.40 17.88
N ILE A 15 2.74 -7.99 17.06
CA ILE A 15 4.00 -7.33 16.65
C ILE A 15 3.70 -6.01 15.93
N SER A 16 2.71 -6.01 15.04
CA SER A 16 2.31 -4.79 14.31
C SER A 16 1.88 -3.65 15.25
N SER A 17 1.24 -3.98 16.38
CA SER A 17 0.73 -3.00 17.35
C SER A 17 1.85 -2.37 18.19
N VAL A 18 2.92 -3.11 18.49
CA VAL A 18 4.03 -2.61 19.32
C VAL A 18 5.15 -1.96 18.51
N THR A 19 5.20 -2.21 17.19
CA THR A 19 6.23 -1.68 16.29
C THR A 19 5.79 -0.48 15.45
N SER A 20 4.60 0.09 15.71
CA SER A 20 3.99 1.14 14.88
C SER A 20 3.90 0.71 13.41
N ARG A 21 3.20 -0.40 13.14
CA ARG A 21 3.04 -0.98 11.79
C ARG A 21 4.36 -1.42 11.14
N GLY A 22 5.37 -1.76 11.93
CA GLY A 22 6.68 -2.25 11.46
C GLY A 22 7.75 -1.17 11.37
N GLU A 23 7.41 0.11 11.55
CA GLU A 23 8.34 1.24 11.44
C GLU A 23 9.50 1.15 12.44
N PHE A 24 9.21 0.75 13.67
CA PHE A 24 10.19 0.63 14.75
C PHE A 24 10.62 -0.81 15.04
N ALA A 25 10.29 -1.76 14.16
CA ALA A 25 10.64 -3.16 14.36
C ALA A 25 12.17 -3.35 14.40
N SER A 26 12.66 -4.10 15.40
CA SER A 26 14.04 -4.56 15.49
C SER A 26 14.38 -5.51 14.34
N LYS A 27 15.66 -5.86 14.18
CA LYS A 27 16.04 -6.84 13.16
C LYS A 27 15.40 -8.21 13.42
N GLU A 28 15.43 -8.65 14.67
CA GLU A 28 14.85 -9.92 15.11
C GLU A 28 13.33 -9.94 14.91
N GLU A 29 12.64 -8.83 15.20
CA GLU A 29 11.21 -8.69 14.95
C GLU A 29 10.88 -8.71 13.46
N ARG A 30 11.72 -8.11 12.60
CA ARG A 30 11.55 -8.16 11.14
C ARG A 30 11.73 -9.56 10.59
N ASP A 31 12.75 -10.28 11.05
CA ASP A 31 13.00 -11.67 10.64
C ASP A 31 11.79 -12.55 11.04
N LEU A 32 11.26 -12.38 12.25
CA LEU A 32 10.05 -13.06 12.72
C LEU A 32 8.81 -12.70 11.89
N ILE A 33 8.60 -11.43 11.57
CA ILE A 33 7.50 -10.98 10.71
C ILE A 33 7.56 -11.67 9.35
N ILE A 34 8.75 -11.73 8.72
CA ILE A 34 8.95 -12.36 7.42
C ILE A 34 8.62 -13.85 7.47
N ASP A 35 9.05 -14.55 8.54
CA ASP A 35 8.74 -15.96 8.74
C ASP A 35 7.24 -16.20 8.90
N ILE A 36 6.54 -15.36 9.67
CA ILE A 36 5.09 -15.46 9.86
C ILE A 36 4.34 -15.19 8.55
N ILE A 37 4.72 -14.15 7.81
CA ILE A 37 4.11 -13.83 6.52
C ILE A 37 4.28 -14.97 5.53
N THR A 38 5.49 -15.51 5.41
CA THR A 38 5.79 -16.62 4.50
C THR A 38 4.94 -17.85 4.84
N GLN A 39 4.77 -18.16 6.12
CA GLN A 39 3.89 -19.25 6.56
C GLN A 39 2.42 -18.98 6.27
N LEU A 40 1.94 -17.75 6.51
CA LEU A 40 0.56 -17.38 6.18
C LEU A 40 0.30 -17.51 4.68
N GLU A 41 1.17 -16.99 3.83
CA GLU A 41 1.07 -17.09 2.37
C GLU A 41 1.03 -18.57 1.91
N ALA A 42 1.85 -19.43 2.49
CA ALA A 42 1.83 -20.88 2.21
C ALA A 42 0.53 -21.57 2.69
N LEU A 43 -0.13 -21.01 3.70
CA LEU A 43 -1.38 -21.52 4.29
C LEU A 43 -2.62 -20.76 3.77
N ASN A 44 -2.51 -19.96 2.71
CA ASN A 44 -3.60 -19.15 2.19
C ASN A 44 -4.88 -19.99 2.00
N PRO A 45 -5.99 -19.66 2.69
CA PRO A 45 -7.22 -20.44 2.61
C PRO A 45 -7.99 -20.22 1.30
N THR A 46 -7.68 -19.15 0.57
CA THR A 46 -8.53 -18.65 -0.52
C THR A 46 -7.89 -18.89 -1.87
N ALA A 47 -8.56 -19.67 -2.72
CA ALA A 47 -8.22 -19.77 -4.13
C ALA A 47 -8.47 -18.43 -4.83
N ASP A 48 -7.63 -18.07 -5.80
CA ASP A 48 -7.71 -16.79 -6.53
C ASP A 48 -7.82 -15.57 -5.59
N PRO A 49 -6.85 -15.36 -4.69
CA PRO A 49 -6.96 -14.37 -3.62
C PRO A 49 -7.20 -12.94 -4.13
N ALA A 50 -6.72 -12.57 -5.32
CA ALA A 50 -6.97 -11.24 -5.87
C ALA A 50 -8.46 -10.99 -6.23
N LEU A 51 -9.28 -12.02 -6.44
CA LEU A 51 -10.73 -11.86 -6.66
C LEU A 51 -11.52 -11.75 -5.35
N ASN A 52 -10.92 -12.05 -4.21
CA ASN A 52 -11.60 -12.19 -2.93
C ASN A 52 -11.26 -11.07 -1.95
N CYS A 53 -10.90 -9.89 -2.46
CA CYS A 53 -10.44 -8.77 -1.67
C CYS A 53 -11.48 -7.64 -1.54
N ASP A 54 -12.70 -7.81 -2.00
CA ASP A 54 -13.73 -6.75 -1.92
C ASP A 54 -14.02 -6.34 -0.48
N GLY A 55 -14.04 -5.04 -0.21
CA GLY A 55 -14.38 -4.45 1.09
C GLY A 55 -13.37 -3.41 1.60
N GLU A 56 -13.48 -3.08 2.89
CA GLU A 56 -12.65 -2.08 3.56
C GLU A 56 -11.51 -2.74 4.35
N TRP A 57 -10.32 -2.19 4.16
CA TRP A 57 -9.06 -2.75 4.64
C TRP A 57 -8.20 -1.67 5.25
N ASP A 58 -7.83 -1.80 6.52
CA ASP A 58 -6.89 -0.90 7.17
C ASP A 58 -5.49 -1.53 7.23
N LEU A 59 -4.47 -0.77 6.86
CA LEU A 59 -3.09 -1.24 6.89
C LEU A 59 -2.60 -1.36 8.34
N CYS A 60 -2.19 -2.56 8.71
CA CYS A 60 -1.66 -2.87 10.04
C CYS A 60 -0.14 -3.02 10.05
N LEU A 61 0.48 -3.46 8.95
CA LEU A 61 1.92 -3.70 8.89
C LEU A 61 2.44 -3.48 7.48
N ALA A 62 3.64 -2.92 7.35
CA ALA A 62 4.34 -2.83 6.08
C ALA A 62 5.85 -3.06 6.27
N SER A 63 6.50 -3.65 5.26
CA SER A 63 7.98 -3.77 5.24
C SER A 63 8.69 -2.46 4.89
N THR A 64 7.93 -1.47 4.43
CA THR A 64 8.40 -0.17 3.95
C THR A 64 7.43 0.92 4.44
N GLN A 65 7.58 2.17 3.98
CA GLN A 65 6.68 3.24 4.43
C GLN A 65 5.21 2.93 4.09
N SER A 66 4.32 3.08 5.07
CA SER A 66 2.90 2.68 4.98
C SER A 66 2.15 3.27 3.78
N PHE A 67 2.46 4.51 3.40
CA PHE A 67 1.83 5.20 2.27
C PHE A 67 2.18 4.57 0.92
N ARG A 68 3.27 3.81 0.80
CA ARG A 68 3.69 3.17 -0.47
C ARG A 68 2.71 2.12 -0.97
N SER A 69 1.80 1.66 -0.12
CA SER A 69 0.68 0.80 -0.52
C SER A 69 -0.37 1.52 -1.40
N SER A 70 -0.38 2.86 -1.45
CA SER A 70 -1.31 3.61 -2.30
C SER A 70 -0.97 3.48 -3.79
N PRO A 71 -1.98 3.29 -4.67
CA PRO A 71 -1.78 3.22 -6.12
C PRO A 71 -0.98 4.40 -6.70
N PHE A 72 -1.07 5.58 -6.08
CA PHE A 72 -0.32 6.76 -6.53
C PHE A 72 1.19 6.53 -6.42
N PHE A 73 1.66 6.08 -5.27
CA PHE A 73 3.09 5.87 -5.05
C PHE A 73 3.62 4.66 -5.81
N LEU A 74 2.79 3.62 -5.98
CA LEU A 74 3.10 2.49 -6.86
C LEU A 74 3.27 2.93 -8.33
N ALA A 75 2.42 3.85 -8.80
CA ALA A 75 2.52 4.40 -10.15
C ALA A 75 3.78 5.25 -10.33
N VAL A 76 4.11 6.08 -9.34
CA VAL A 76 5.37 6.84 -9.31
C VAL A 76 6.58 5.90 -9.35
N ARG A 77 6.59 4.82 -8.54
CA ARG A 77 7.64 3.79 -8.55
C ARG A 77 7.80 3.18 -9.94
N THR A 78 6.68 2.84 -10.59
CA THR A 78 6.67 2.22 -11.93
C THR A 78 7.25 3.16 -12.98
N LEU A 79 6.95 4.46 -12.90
CA LEU A 79 7.50 5.47 -13.81
C LEU A 79 9.01 5.67 -13.64
N LEU A 80 9.47 5.76 -12.40
CA LEU A 80 10.88 6.00 -12.10
C LEU A 80 11.75 4.80 -12.46
N GLY A 81 11.19 3.58 -12.46
CA GLY A 81 11.88 2.34 -12.81
C GLY A 81 13.03 2.02 -11.84
N ASP A 82 13.82 0.99 -12.12
CA ASP A 82 14.94 0.63 -11.24
C ASP A 82 16.15 1.54 -11.43
N GLY A 83 16.73 2.00 -10.31
CA GLY A 83 18.00 2.71 -10.26
C GLY A 83 17.98 4.00 -9.43
N ASP A 84 19.10 4.73 -9.52
CA ASP A 84 19.40 5.98 -8.83
C ASP A 84 18.28 7.04 -8.90
N LEU A 85 17.46 7.03 -9.95
CA LEU A 85 16.39 8.01 -10.14
C LEU A 85 15.18 7.75 -9.24
N ALA A 86 14.82 6.48 -9.02
CA ALA A 86 13.76 6.11 -8.08
C ALA A 86 14.20 6.36 -6.65
N GLU A 87 15.41 5.94 -6.29
CA GLU A 87 16.04 6.25 -5.00
C GLU A 87 16.06 7.77 -4.73
N ARG A 88 16.55 8.58 -5.68
CA ARG A 88 16.54 10.06 -5.55
C ARG A 88 15.13 10.64 -5.49
N GLY A 89 14.17 10.10 -6.25
CA GLY A 89 12.77 10.51 -6.20
C GLY A 89 12.16 10.24 -4.83
N PHE A 90 12.44 9.08 -4.24
CA PHE A 90 12.01 8.75 -2.89
C PHE A 90 12.75 9.56 -1.84
N MET A 91 14.03 9.87 -1.99
CA MET A 91 14.72 10.77 -1.06
C MET A 91 14.17 12.19 -1.10
N ILE A 92 13.88 12.73 -2.29
CA ILE A 92 13.24 14.05 -2.42
C ILE A 92 11.85 14.01 -1.79
N GLN A 93 11.10 12.94 -2.02
CA GLN A 93 9.79 12.75 -1.41
C GLN A 93 9.89 12.66 0.12
N ASP A 94 10.87 11.93 0.64
CA ASP A 94 11.13 11.80 2.09
C ASP A 94 11.59 13.13 2.69
N GLN A 95 12.38 13.93 1.97
CA GLN A 95 12.76 15.29 2.37
C GLN A 95 11.56 16.25 2.35
N VAL A 96 10.68 16.16 1.35
CA VAL A 96 9.46 16.98 1.25
C VAL A 96 8.41 16.57 2.29
N LEU A 97 8.38 15.28 2.66
CA LEU A 97 7.49 14.70 3.66
C LEU A 97 8.16 14.56 5.04
N SER A 98 9.37 15.10 5.23
CA SER A 98 10.16 14.94 6.47
C SER A 98 9.53 15.58 7.71
N GLY A 99 8.49 16.39 7.53
CA GLY A 99 7.63 16.93 8.59
C GLY A 99 6.20 16.38 8.56
N ALA A 100 5.93 15.35 7.75
CA ALA A 100 4.63 14.73 7.62
C ALA A 100 4.60 13.39 8.35
N THR A 101 3.69 13.25 9.30
CA THR A 101 3.38 11.97 9.94
C THR A 101 2.22 11.30 9.21
N PHE A 102 2.34 10.00 8.99
CA PHE A 102 1.31 9.22 8.31
C PHE A 102 0.42 8.54 9.35
N GLY A 103 -0.88 8.83 9.26
CA GLY A 103 -1.89 8.28 10.15
C GLY A 103 -2.43 6.94 9.63
N ARG A 104 -3.75 6.82 9.64
CA ARG A 104 -4.46 5.67 9.09
C ARG A 104 -4.24 5.56 7.59
N VAL A 105 -3.96 4.35 7.12
CA VAL A 105 -3.97 4.00 5.70
C VAL A 105 -5.08 2.97 5.49
N ARG A 106 -6.02 3.31 4.62
CA ARG A 106 -7.19 2.49 4.30
C ARG A 106 -7.27 2.23 2.81
N GLN A 107 -7.70 1.05 2.43
CA GLN A 107 -8.07 0.69 1.07
C GLN A 107 -9.51 0.20 1.04
N ILE A 108 -10.27 0.69 0.07
CA ILE A 108 -11.64 0.28 -0.22
C ILE A 108 -11.60 -0.32 -1.62
N ILE A 109 -11.98 -1.58 -1.72
CA ILE A 109 -11.98 -2.34 -2.98
C ILE A 109 -13.42 -2.69 -3.32
N SER A 110 -13.87 -2.27 -4.50
CA SER A 110 -15.22 -2.50 -4.99
C SER A 110 -15.26 -2.33 -6.51
N ASP A 111 -16.03 -3.16 -7.21
CA ASP A 111 -16.43 -2.95 -8.61
C ASP A 111 -15.26 -2.58 -9.56
N ASN A 112 -14.14 -3.31 -9.47
CA ASN A 112 -12.91 -3.05 -10.24
C ASN A 112 -12.25 -1.69 -9.96
N GLU A 113 -12.39 -1.20 -8.74
CA GLU A 113 -11.76 0.03 -8.28
C GLU A 113 -11.09 -0.20 -6.92
N LEU A 114 -9.92 0.41 -6.75
CA LEU A 114 -9.24 0.51 -5.47
C LEU A 114 -9.13 1.99 -5.11
N ARG A 115 -9.81 2.37 -4.04
CA ARG A 115 -9.70 3.69 -3.42
C ARG A 115 -8.81 3.59 -2.19
N SER A 116 -7.67 4.26 -2.21
CA SER A 116 -6.73 4.34 -1.10
C SER A 116 -6.85 5.68 -0.40
N GLU A 117 -6.97 5.66 0.92
CA GLU A 117 -7.00 6.84 1.77
C GLU A 117 -5.81 6.82 2.72
N VAL A 118 -5.00 7.87 2.68
CA VAL A 118 -3.81 8.03 3.53
C VAL A 118 -3.98 9.31 4.33
N SER A 119 -4.19 9.17 5.64
CA SER A 119 -4.16 10.30 6.56
C SER A 119 -2.74 10.84 6.69
N LEU A 120 -2.63 12.14 6.64
CA LEU A 120 -1.38 12.88 6.68
C LEU A 120 -1.51 14.00 7.70
N ASN A 121 -0.52 14.16 8.57
CA ASN A 121 -0.42 15.32 9.43
C ASN A 121 0.92 15.99 9.14
N ILE A 122 0.87 17.18 8.54
CA ILE A 122 2.06 17.96 8.15
C ILE A 122 2.31 19.03 9.20
N GLY A 123 3.53 19.09 9.71
CA GLY A 123 4.01 20.16 10.58
C GLY A 123 4.29 19.69 12.01
N PHE A 124 4.51 20.64 12.89
CA PHE A 124 4.79 20.41 14.31
C PHE A 124 3.74 21.13 15.15
N MET A 125 3.35 20.57 16.30
CA MET A 125 2.45 21.25 17.22
C MET A 125 3.02 22.62 17.64
N PRO A 126 2.22 23.71 17.67
CA PRO A 126 0.76 23.77 17.46
C PRO A 126 0.31 24.05 16.00
N PHE A 127 1.20 24.04 15.02
CA PHE A 127 0.94 24.41 13.61
C PHE A 127 0.72 23.21 12.68
N SER A 128 0.30 22.06 13.22
CA SER A 128 0.04 20.86 12.42
C SER A 128 -1.23 20.99 11.58
N LEU A 129 -1.16 20.64 10.30
CA LEU A 129 -2.29 20.54 9.38
C LEU A 129 -2.61 19.07 9.11
N GLU A 130 -3.85 18.67 9.37
CA GLU A 130 -4.34 17.33 9.00
C GLU A 130 -4.96 17.37 7.60
N GLY A 131 -4.57 16.40 6.77
CA GLY A 131 -5.11 16.16 5.44
C GLY A 131 -5.28 14.67 5.18
N ARG A 132 -6.04 14.33 4.14
CA ARG A 132 -6.19 12.94 3.69
C ARG A 132 -5.96 12.89 2.20
N VAL A 133 -4.96 12.13 1.78
CA VAL A 133 -4.72 11.87 0.36
C VAL A 133 -5.61 10.71 -0.06
N VAL A 134 -6.53 10.96 -0.98
CA VAL A 134 -7.43 9.95 -1.55
C VAL A 134 -7.00 9.69 -2.97
N THR A 135 -6.61 8.45 -3.27
CA THR A 135 -6.24 7.99 -4.61
C THR A 135 -7.21 6.95 -5.08
N THR A 136 -7.78 7.15 -6.25
CA THR A 136 -8.69 6.20 -6.92
C THR A 136 -7.97 5.58 -8.11
N ALA A 137 -7.94 4.26 -8.19
CA ALA A 137 -7.34 3.51 -9.29
C ALA A 137 -8.30 2.48 -9.87
N ALA A 138 -8.33 2.36 -11.20
CA ALA A 138 -8.93 1.22 -11.87
C ALA A 138 -8.14 -0.04 -11.50
N LEU A 139 -8.84 -1.11 -11.16
CA LEU A 139 -8.29 -2.41 -10.81
C LEU A 139 -8.69 -3.41 -11.88
N GLU A 140 -7.70 -4.08 -12.47
CA GLU A 140 -7.90 -5.11 -13.49
C GLU A 140 -7.27 -6.42 -12.99
N PHE A 141 -8.08 -7.48 -12.91
CA PHE A 141 -7.59 -8.81 -12.56
C PHE A 141 -6.85 -9.43 -13.76
N CYS A 142 -5.63 -9.94 -13.53
CA CYS A 142 -4.80 -10.51 -14.59
C CYS A 142 -4.41 -11.97 -14.36
N ALA A 143 -4.36 -12.42 -13.09
CA ALA A 143 -4.03 -13.79 -12.70
C ALA A 143 -4.53 -14.02 -11.26
N PRO A 144 -4.63 -15.28 -10.76
CA PRO A 144 -5.16 -15.63 -9.43
C PRO A 144 -4.74 -14.71 -8.27
N GLU A 145 -3.47 -14.35 -8.24
CA GLU A 145 -2.87 -13.50 -7.21
C GLU A 145 -2.65 -12.06 -7.67
N LYS A 146 -2.83 -11.76 -8.96
CA LYS A 146 -2.31 -10.55 -9.58
C LYS A 146 -3.41 -9.65 -10.11
N TRP A 147 -3.32 -8.38 -9.74
CA TRP A 147 -4.09 -7.30 -10.32
C TRP A 147 -3.20 -6.13 -10.74
N ASN A 148 -3.66 -5.45 -11.78
CA ASN A 148 -3.07 -4.26 -12.34
C ASN A 148 -3.88 -3.04 -11.89
N LEU A 149 -3.18 -1.98 -11.52
CA LEU A 149 -3.74 -0.73 -11.04
C LEU A 149 -3.39 0.39 -12.02
N SER A 150 -4.39 1.17 -12.40
CA SER A 150 -4.22 2.38 -13.19
C SER A 150 -4.82 3.56 -12.46
N VAL A 151 -3.97 4.51 -12.04
CA VAL A 151 -4.41 5.68 -11.26
C VAL A 151 -5.34 6.56 -12.10
N LYS A 152 -6.56 6.76 -11.64
CA LYS A 152 -7.54 7.67 -12.25
C LYS A 152 -7.33 9.09 -11.73
N GLU A 153 -7.38 9.25 -10.40
CA GLU A 153 -7.32 10.54 -9.73
C GLU A 153 -6.65 10.45 -8.36
N THR A 154 -6.09 11.58 -7.92
CA THR A 154 -5.63 11.77 -6.55
C THR A 154 -6.12 13.12 -6.07
N SER A 155 -6.78 13.16 -4.92
CA SER A 155 -7.24 14.38 -4.26
C SER A 155 -6.69 14.44 -2.84
N ILE A 156 -6.72 15.64 -2.26
CA ILE A 156 -6.36 15.87 -0.86
C ILE A 156 -7.59 16.49 -0.20
N ASP A 157 -8.20 15.80 0.75
CA ASP A 157 -9.29 16.37 1.55
C ASP A 157 -8.81 17.66 2.22
N ASN A 158 -9.71 18.66 2.28
CA ASN A 158 -9.44 20.07 2.66
C ASN A 158 -8.82 20.96 1.57
N ILE A 159 -8.55 20.44 0.37
CA ILE A 159 -8.26 21.24 -0.83
C ILE A 159 -9.32 20.89 -1.88
N PRO A 160 -10.24 21.81 -2.27
CA PRO A 160 -11.39 21.50 -3.15
C PRO A 160 -11.03 21.20 -4.61
N THR A 161 -9.76 20.93 -4.91
CA THR A 161 -9.26 20.66 -6.26
C THR A 161 -8.77 19.21 -6.32
N ALA A 162 -9.58 18.32 -6.89
CA ALA A 162 -9.10 17.00 -7.32
C ALA A 162 -8.05 17.19 -8.42
N ILE A 163 -6.85 16.65 -8.21
CA ILE A 163 -5.76 16.78 -9.17
C ILE A 163 -5.81 15.51 -10.06
N PRO A 164 -5.99 15.64 -11.39
CA PRO A 164 -6.08 14.50 -12.29
C PRO A 164 -4.69 13.87 -12.50
N MET A 165 -4.15 13.25 -11.46
CA MET A 165 -2.78 12.74 -11.42
C MET A 165 -2.53 11.68 -12.49
N GLY A 166 -3.53 10.90 -12.90
CA GLY A 166 -3.39 9.99 -14.04
C GLY A 166 -2.91 10.71 -15.31
N GLN A 167 -3.42 11.91 -15.58
CA GLN A 167 -3.00 12.72 -16.74
C GLN A 167 -1.64 13.39 -16.54
N ILE A 168 -1.26 13.69 -15.30
CA ILE A 168 0.06 14.26 -14.98
C ILE A 168 1.12 13.16 -15.09
N LEU A 169 0.85 11.99 -14.54
CA LEU A 169 1.71 10.80 -14.62
C LEU A 169 1.92 10.34 -16.07
N SER A 170 0.88 10.37 -16.91
CA SER A 170 1.03 10.05 -18.34
C SER A 170 1.92 11.05 -19.08
N LYS A 171 1.92 12.32 -18.69
CA LYS A 171 2.83 13.36 -19.24
C LYS A 171 4.25 13.26 -18.70
N LEU A 172 4.42 12.77 -17.47
CA LEU A 172 5.72 12.53 -16.83
C LEU A 172 6.39 11.23 -17.27
N ASN A 173 5.74 10.42 -18.12
CA ASN A 173 6.30 9.18 -18.62
C ASN A 173 7.48 9.46 -19.58
N VAL A 174 8.68 9.60 -19.01
CA VAL A 174 9.95 9.94 -19.69
C VAL A 174 10.35 8.88 -20.74
N LYS A 175 9.72 7.70 -20.72
CA LYS A 175 9.93 6.61 -21.71
C LYS A 175 9.09 6.75 -22.98
N GLY A 176 8.41 7.89 -23.21
CA GLY A 176 7.81 8.24 -24.50
C GLY A 176 6.42 7.63 -24.79
N GLY A 177 5.72 7.11 -23.77
CA GLY A 177 4.37 6.58 -23.90
C GLY A 177 3.31 7.49 -23.26
N SER A 178 2.25 7.83 -23.99
CA SER A 178 1.11 8.64 -23.48
C SER A 178 0.17 7.89 -22.52
N SER A 179 0.53 6.67 -22.11
CA SER A 179 -0.30 5.80 -21.26
C SER A 179 -0.05 6.05 -19.78
N VAL A 180 -1.12 6.03 -18.98
CA VAL A 180 -1.03 6.01 -17.51
C VAL A 180 -0.21 4.78 -17.09
N PRO A 181 0.77 4.91 -16.18
CA PRO A 181 1.54 3.76 -15.69
C PRO A 181 0.62 2.72 -15.07
N ILE A 182 0.87 1.45 -15.40
CA ILE A 182 0.18 0.31 -14.81
C ILE A 182 1.06 -0.25 -13.71
N SER A 183 0.59 -0.18 -12.48
CA SER A 183 1.27 -0.79 -11.33
C SER A 183 0.70 -2.17 -11.05
N THR A 184 1.56 -3.12 -10.76
CA THR A 184 1.15 -4.48 -10.38
C THR A 184 1.20 -4.62 -8.87
N LEU A 185 0.17 -5.24 -8.31
CA LEU A 185 0.20 -5.80 -6.95
C LEU A 185 -0.10 -7.31 -7.02
N LYS A 186 0.42 -8.05 -6.04
CA LYS A 186 0.14 -9.47 -5.87
C LYS A 186 -0.41 -9.76 -4.48
N THR A 187 -1.60 -10.31 -4.37
CA THR A 187 -2.17 -10.76 -3.10
C THR A 187 -1.88 -12.24 -2.93
N PHE A 188 -1.14 -12.59 -1.87
CA PHE A 188 -0.74 -13.98 -1.60
C PHE A 188 -1.56 -14.62 -0.47
N TYR A 189 -2.22 -13.79 0.35
CA TYR A 189 -3.10 -14.26 1.41
C TYR A 189 -4.34 -13.39 1.47
N VAL A 190 -5.51 -14.02 1.59
CA VAL A 190 -6.73 -13.32 2.01
C VAL A 190 -7.65 -14.28 2.76
N ASP A 191 -8.21 -13.81 3.87
CA ASP A 191 -9.34 -14.43 4.56
C ASP A 191 -10.35 -13.35 5.00
N GLU A 192 -11.31 -13.71 5.85
CA GLU A 192 -12.35 -12.79 6.32
C GLU A 192 -11.79 -11.57 7.09
N GLY A 193 -10.60 -11.69 7.68
CA GLY A 193 -10.05 -10.71 8.61
C GLY A 193 -8.72 -10.09 8.19
N LEU A 194 -7.95 -10.74 7.31
CA LEU A 194 -6.60 -10.33 6.95
C LEU A 194 -6.33 -10.50 5.45
N ARG A 195 -5.55 -9.58 4.88
CA ARG A 195 -5.02 -9.67 3.52
C ARG A 195 -3.55 -9.30 3.50
N ILE A 196 -2.74 -10.06 2.76
CA ILE A 196 -1.32 -9.79 2.53
C ILE A 196 -1.10 -9.57 1.03
N THR A 197 -0.61 -8.39 0.70
CA THR A 197 -0.32 -7.98 -0.68
C THR A 197 1.13 -7.53 -0.78
N ARG A 198 1.78 -7.84 -1.90
CA ARG A 198 3.14 -7.41 -2.23
C ARG A 198 3.19 -6.56 -3.48
N ASP A 199 4.15 -5.64 -3.54
CA ASP A 199 4.44 -4.82 -4.72
C ASP A 199 5.50 -5.45 -5.64
N LEU A 200 5.97 -4.67 -6.62
CA LEU A 200 6.99 -5.08 -7.59
C LEU A 200 8.38 -5.28 -6.95
N ASP A 201 8.64 -4.65 -5.81
CA ASP A 201 9.90 -4.72 -5.08
C ASP A 201 9.87 -5.79 -3.97
N ASP A 202 8.81 -6.62 -3.96
CA ASP A 202 8.54 -7.63 -2.94
C ASP A 202 8.31 -7.05 -1.52
N ASN A 203 8.00 -5.74 -1.43
CA ASN A 203 7.54 -5.17 -0.16
C ASN A 203 6.17 -5.72 0.17
N PHE A 204 5.97 -6.17 1.40
CA PHE A 204 4.67 -6.65 1.88
C PHE A 204 3.88 -5.54 2.57
N PHE A 205 2.56 -5.65 2.43
CA PHE A 205 1.56 -4.83 3.08
C PHE A 205 0.49 -5.75 3.66
N VAL A 206 0.30 -5.69 4.97
CA VAL A 206 -0.69 -6.48 5.70
C VAL A 206 -1.85 -5.56 6.07
N PHE A 207 -3.04 -5.95 5.66
CA PHE A 207 -4.27 -5.25 5.96
C PHE A 207 -5.18 -6.11 6.83
N ALA A 208 -5.82 -5.49 7.81
CA ALA A 208 -6.94 -6.08 8.53
C ALA A 208 -8.27 -5.54 7.99
N ARG A 209 -9.32 -6.35 8.07
CA ARG A 209 -10.69 -5.92 7.75
C ARG A 209 -11.12 -4.80 8.71
N ALA A 210 -11.69 -3.73 8.17
CA ALA A 210 -12.14 -2.57 8.95
C ALA A 210 -13.54 -2.74 9.57
#